data_AF-A0A0B3A8E6-F1
#
_entry.id   AF-A0A0B3A8E6-F1
#
_cell.length_a   1.000
_cell.length_b   1.000
_cell.length_c   1.000
_cell.angle_alpha   90.00
_cell.angle_beta   90.00
_cell.angle_gamma   90.00
#
_symmetry.space_group_name_H-M   'P 1'
#
loop_
_entity.id
_entity.type
_entity.pdbx_description
1 polymer ?
#
loop_
_entity_poly.entity_id
_entity_poly.type
_entity_poly.pdbx_seq_one_letter_code
_entity_poly.pdbx_strand_id
1 'polypeptide(L)'
;MFKKEETKKVKNSLLITHPNALPTTRGQRAADRLTKIAGSWSFIIGFLVFLVLWMMTNVIWLEHQSWDPYPFILLNLVLSSLAAFQAPIILMSQNRENERDRQRAEYDYAVNRKAEREIEEIKKSVERIERKTK
;
A
#
# COMPACT_ATOMS: atom_id res chain seq x y z
N MET A 1 -18.43 25.93 -24.36
CA MET A 1 -19.31 24.80 -24.00
C MET A 1 -18.66 23.44 -24.32
N PHE A 2 -18.05 23.29 -25.50
CA PHE A 2 -17.38 22.05 -25.98
C PHE A 2 -16.27 21.45 -25.08
N LYS A 3 -15.46 22.25 -24.38
CA LYS A 3 -14.35 21.73 -23.53
C LYS A 3 -14.83 20.99 -22.26
N LYS A 4 -16.06 21.25 -21.79
CA LYS A 4 -16.66 20.55 -20.64
C LYS A 4 -17.16 19.16 -20.98
N GLU A 5 -17.47 18.89 -22.25
CA GLU A 5 -17.94 17.57 -22.68
C GLU A 5 -16.79 16.59 -22.89
N GLU A 6 -15.68 17.04 -23.48
CA GLU A 6 -14.48 16.19 -23.60
C GLU A 6 -13.89 15.82 -22.24
N THR A 7 -13.84 16.76 -21.30
CA THR A 7 -13.35 16.49 -19.93
C THR A 7 -14.27 15.53 -19.17
N LYS A 8 -15.59 15.59 -19.39
CA LYS A 8 -16.56 14.59 -18.86
C LYS A 8 -16.40 13.23 -19.51
N LYS A 9 -16.19 13.19 -20.84
CA LYS A 9 -16.08 11.95 -21.62
C LYS A 9 -14.77 11.21 -21.31
N VAL A 10 -13.67 11.96 -21.10
CA VAL A 10 -12.38 11.43 -20.63
C VAL A 10 -12.51 10.88 -19.20
N LYS A 11 -13.20 11.58 -18.29
CA LYS A 11 -13.50 11.08 -16.94
C LYS A 11 -14.32 9.79 -16.95
N ASN A 12 -15.32 9.68 -17.83
CA ASN A 12 -16.13 8.45 -17.97
C ASN A 12 -15.35 7.30 -18.62
N SER A 13 -14.43 7.58 -19.56
CA SER A 13 -13.58 6.55 -20.18
C SER A 13 -12.46 6.04 -19.26
N LEU A 14 -12.16 6.76 -18.18
CA LEU A 14 -11.22 6.33 -17.13
C LEU A 14 -11.86 5.42 -16.07
N LEU A 15 -13.18 5.18 -16.14
CA LEU A 15 -13.86 4.17 -15.34
C LEU A 15 -13.62 2.77 -15.96
N ILE A 16 -12.35 2.35 -16.03
CA ILE A 16 -12.04 0.95 -16.19
C ILE A 16 -12.38 0.30 -14.86
N THR A 17 -13.61 -0.20 -14.75
CA THR A 17 -14.00 -1.10 -13.67
C THR A 17 -13.05 -2.29 -13.76
N HIS A 18 -12.13 -2.41 -12.79
CA HIS A 18 -11.28 -3.59 -12.68
C HIS A 18 -12.18 -4.83 -12.65
N PRO A 19 -12.03 -5.80 -13.57
CA PRO A 19 -12.92 -6.96 -13.69
C PRO A 19 -12.88 -7.89 -12.47
N ASN A 20 -11.99 -7.64 -11.49
CA ASN A 20 -11.82 -8.44 -10.29
C ASN A 20 -12.03 -7.62 -9.02
N ALA A 21 -13.22 -7.03 -8.83
CA ALA A 21 -13.70 -6.75 -7.49
C ALA A 21 -14.15 -8.09 -6.88
N LEU A 22 -13.19 -8.89 -6.43
CA LEU A 22 -13.47 -10.15 -5.74
C LEU A 22 -14.47 -9.86 -4.62
N PRO A 23 -15.55 -10.67 -4.46
CA PRO A 23 -16.51 -10.45 -3.40
C PRO A 23 -15.78 -10.49 -2.06
N THR A 24 -15.63 -9.32 -1.43
CA THR A 24 -14.88 -9.20 -0.18
C THR A 24 -15.55 -10.06 0.87
N THR A 25 -14.90 -11.14 1.28
CA THR A 25 -15.37 -11.97 2.39
C THR A 25 -15.33 -11.18 3.69
N ARG A 26 -16.10 -11.60 4.70
CA ARG A 26 -16.09 -10.93 6.03
C ARG A 26 -14.68 -10.84 6.62
N GLY A 27 -13.84 -11.85 6.38
CA GLY A 27 -12.43 -11.87 6.78
C GLY A 27 -11.60 -10.80 6.08
N GLN A 28 -11.74 -10.64 4.76
CA GLN A 28 -11.03 -9.60 4.00
C GLN A 28 -11.40 -8.20 4.48
N ARG A 29 -12.69 -7.94 4.78
CA ARG A 29 -13.11 -6.64 5.34
C ARG A 29 -12.50 -6.34 6.71
N ALA A 30 -12.29 -7.36 7.54
CA ALA A 30 -11.63 -7.21 8.84
C ALA A 30 -10.13 -6.95 8.65
N ALA A 31 -9.48 -7.70 7.75
CA ALA A 31 -8.09 -7.49 7.39
C ALA A 31 -7.85 -6.08 6.83
N ASP A 32 -8.70 -5.59 5.93
CA ASP A 32 -8.59 -4.23 5.36
C ASP A 32 -8.68 -3.13 6.44
N ARG A 33 -9.53 -3.32 7.46
CA ARG A 33 -9.59 -2.40 8.60
C ARG A 33 -8.33 -2.48 9.45
N LEU A 34 -7.85 -3.69 9.71
CA LEU A 34 -6.64 -3.90 10.50
C LEU A 34 -5.42 -3.30 9.79
N THR A 35 -5.28 -3.49 8.48
CA THR A 35 -4.22 -2.90 7.67
C THR A 35 -4.26 -1.38 7.65
N LYS A 36 -5.46 -0.77 7.61
CA LYS A 36 -5.59 0.70 7.70
C LYS A 36 -5.14 1.24 9.05
N ILE A 37 -5.38 0.51 10.13
CA ILE A 37 -4.97 0.91 11.48
C ILE A 37 -3.47 0.64 11.67
N ALA A 38 -2.99 -0.54 11.30
CA ALA A 38 -1.61 -0.99 11.46
C ALA A 38 -0.63 -0.35 10.47
N GLY A 39 -1.10 0.14 9.32
CA GLY A 39 -0.31 0.87 8.33
C GLY A 39 -0.17 2.38 8.63
N SER A 40 -0.60 2.85 9.81
CA SER A 40 -0.47 4.25 10.20
C SER A 40 0.79 4.48 11.04
N TRP A 41 1.47 5.61 10.79
CA TRP A 41 2.62 6.07 11.59
C TRP A 41 2.27 6.23 13.07
N SER A 42 1.04 6.64 13.40
CA SER A 42 0.59 6.81 14.78
C SER A 42 0.48 5.49 15.54
N PHE A 43 0.17 4.37 14.86
CA PHE A 43 0.09 3.05 15.48
C PHE A 43 1.47 2.54 15.91
N ILE A 44 2.50 2.74 15.07
CA ILE A 44 3.88 2.37 15.38
C ILE A 44 4.38 3.13 16.61
N ILE A 45 4.15 4.45 16.65
CA ILE A 45 4.55 5.29 17.78
C ILE A 45 3.82 4.86 19.06
N GLY A 46 2.50 4.61 18.99
CA GLY A 46 1.73 4.11 20.12
C GLY A 46 2.22 2.75 20.63
N PHE A 47 2.55 1.83 19.72
CA PHE A 47 3.09 0.51 20.06
C PHE A 47 4.48 0.60 20.70
N LEU A 48 5.35 1.48 20.20
CA LEU A 48 6.66 1.75 20.80
C LEU A 48 6.53 2.34 22.20
N VAL A 49 5.65 3.32 22.39
CA VAL A 49 5.37 3.90 23.72
C VAL A 49 4.85 2.83 24.66
N PHE A 50 3.92 1.99 24.21
CA PHE A 50 3.41 0.86 24.98
C PHE A 50 4.52 -0.11 25.38
N LEU A 51 5.41 -0.48 24.45
CA LEU A 51 6.54 -1.39 24.69
C LEU A 51 7.50 -0.79 25.73
N VAL A 52 7.85 0.49 25.60
CA VAL A 52 8.70 1.20 26.58
C VAL A 52 8.04 1.23 27.96
N LEU A 53 6.75 1.53 28.03
CA LEU A 53 6.01 1.59 29.28
C LEU A 53 5.86 0.21 29.93
N TRP A 54 5.71 -0.84 29.11
CA TRP A 54 5.68 -2.22 29.54
C TRP A 54 7.04 -2.68 30.07
N MET A 55 8.14 -2.30 29.41
CA MET A 55 9.50 -2.54 29.91
C MET A 55 9.74 -1.83 31.24
N MET A 56 9.36 -0.55 31.37
CA MET A 56 9.49 0.19 32.64
C MET A 56 8.71 -0.48 33.77
N THR A 57 7.47 -0.89 33.52
CA THR A 57 6.65 -1.62 34.50
C THR A 57 7.33 -2.94 34.91
N ASN A 58 7.88 -3.68 33.94
CA ASN A 58 8.61 -4.91 34.24
C ASN A 58 9.88 -4.65 35.05
N VAL A 59 10.66 -3.63 34.74
CA VAL A 59 11.88 -3.29 35.47
C VAL A 59 11.57 -2.91 36.92
N ILE A 60 10.56 -2.06 37.16
CA ILE A 60 10.16 -1.63 38.51
C ILE A 60 9.62 -2.81 39.34
N TRP A 61 8.84 -3.69 38.71
CA TRP A 61 8.30 -4.89 39.39
C TRP A 61 9.38 -5.93 39.70
N LEU A 62 10.37 -6.07 38.82
CA LEU A 62 11.45 -7.05 38.94
C LEU A 62 12.60 -6.57 39.83
N GLU A 63 12.81 -5.25 39.98
CA GLU A 63 13.75 -4.69 40.98
C GLU A 63 13.40 -5.13 42.41
N HIS A 64 12.13 -5.45 42.68
CA HIS A 64 11.70 -5.91 44.00
C HIS A 64 12.06 -7.39 44.29
N GLN A 65 12.51 -8.15 43.28
CA GLN A 65 12.86 -9.57 43.40
C GLN A 65 14.10 -9.89 42.54
N SER A 66 15.28 -9.54 43.06
CA SER A 66 16.62 -9.93 42.61
C SER A 66 17.04 -9.51 41.20
N TRP A 67 18.24 -8.93 41.12
CA TRP A 67 18.96 -8.53 39.92
C TRP A 67 19.46 -9.78 39.15
N ASP A 68 18.49 -10.48 38.54
CA ASP A 68 18.53 -11.62 37.61
C ASP A 68 19.14 -12.95 38.13
N PRO A 69 18.28 -13.88 38.62
CA PRO A 69 18.46 -15.31 38.33
C PRO A 69 17.22 -15.99 37.71
N TYR A 70 17.48 -16.79 36.65
CA TYR A 70 16.68 -17.81 35.94
C TYR A 70 15.13 -17.81 36.07
N PRO A 71 14.36 -17.76 34.97
CA PRO A 71 14.72 -17.68 33.56
C PRO A 71 14.76 -16.22 33.09
N PHE A 72 15.64 -15.85 32.15
CA PHE A 72 15.85 -14.48 31.66
C PHE A 72 14.55 -13.80 31.16
N ILE A 73 13.75 -13.27 32.08
CA ILE A 73 12.41 -12.73 31.80
C ILE A 73 12.55 -11.47 30.96
N LEU A 74 13.60 -10.68 31.23
CA LEU A 74 13.95 -9.49 30.47
C LEU A 74 14.36 -9.87 29.04
N LEU A 75 15.22 -10.87 28.88
CA LEU A 75 15.68 -11.29 27.55
C LEU A 75 14.53 -11.88 26.72
N ASN A 76 13.69 -12.72 27.33
CA ASN A 76 12.50 -13.29 26.66
C ASN A 76 11.47 -12.21 26.28
N LEU A 77 11.28 -11.21 27.13
CA LEU A 77 10.36 -10.09 26.86
C LEU A 77 10.87 -9.21 25.73
N VAL A 78 12.17 -8.90 25.73
CA VAL A 78 12.83 -8.15 24.65
C VAL A 78 12.75 -8.94 23.34
N LEU A 79 13.11 -10.23 23.35
CA LEU A 79 13.07 -11.08 22.15
C LEU A 79 11.65 -11.24 21.58
N SER A 80 10.66 -11.46 22.44
CA SER A 80 9.25 -11.59 22.01
C SER A 80 8.71 -10.28 21.44
N SER A 81 9.07 -9.15 22.05
CA SER A 81 8.64 -7.82 21.59
C SER A 81 9.33 -7.43 20.29
N LEU A 82 10.61 -7.79 20.13
CA LEU A 82 11.36 -7.57 18.89
C LEU A 82 10.75 -8.36 17.73
N ALA A 83 10.35 -9.60 17.97
CA ALA A 83 9.63 -10.41 16.98
C ALA A 83 8.27 -9.79 16.61
N ALA A 84 7.49 -9.33 17.60
CA ALA A 84 6.20 -8.69 17.37
C ALA A 84 6.31 -7.37 16.58
N PHE A 85 7.38 -6.61 16.78
CA PHE A 85 7.63 -5.34 16.10
C PHE A 85 7.93 -5.50 14.60
N GLN A 86 8.33 -6.69 14.15
CA GLN A 86 8.60 -6.94 12.73
C GLN A 86 7.33 -6.83 11.87
N ALA A 87 6.19 -7.33 12.35
CA ALA A 87 4.97 -7.38 11.54
C ALA A 87 4.45 -5.98 11.12
N PRO A 88 4.39 -4.96 12.01
CA PRO A 88 4.03 -3.59 11.62
C PRO A 88 5.03 -2.93 10.67
N ILE A 89 6.34 -3.14 10.86
CA ILE A 89 7.37 -2.58 9.96
C ILE A 89 7.22 -3.18 8.56
N ILE A 90 7.10 -4.50 8.47
CA ILE A 90 6.92 -5.21 7.21
C ILE A 90 5.66 -4.68 6.53
N LEU A 91 4.54 -4.61 7.25
CA LEU A 91 3.28 -4.10 6.72
C LEU A 91 3.38 -2.66 6.20
N MET A 92 4.13 -1.80 6.89
CA MET A 92 4.33 -0.42 6.46
C MET A 92 5.26 -0.30 5.24
N SER A 93 6.32 -1.11 5.21
CA SER A 93 7.21 -1.17 4.04
C SER A 93 6.43 -1.63 2.80
N GLN A 94 5.54 -2.60 2.97
CA GLN A 94 4.62 -3.08 1.94
C GLN A 94 3.61 -2.01 1.54
N ASN A 95 3.05 -1.25 2.48
CA ASN A 95 2.12 -0.17 2.17
C ASN A 95 2.76 0.94 1.31
N ARG A 96 4.03 1.27 1.59
CA ARG A 96 4.78 2.26 0.79
C ARG A 96 5.17 1.73 -0.59
N GLU A 97 5.55 0.46 -0.70
CA GLU A 97 5.82 -0.20 -1.99
C GLU A 97 4.55 -0.27 -2.84
N ASN A 98 3.42 -0.69 -2.26
CA ASN A 98 2.12 -0.73 -2.96
C ASN A 98 1.70 0.64 -3.51
N GLU A 99 1.94 1.72 -2.75
CA GLU A 99 1.66 3.08 -3.22
C GLU A 99 2.54 3.48 -4.41
N ARG A 100 3.83 3.10 -4.39
CA ARG A 100 4.76 3.31 -5.52
C ARG A 100 4.36 2.49 -6.73
N ASP A 101 4.02 1.22 -6.54
CA ASP A 101 3.56 0.33 -7.59
C ASP A 101 2.28 0.84 -8.24
N ARG A 102 1.35 1.39 -7.45
CA ARG A 102 0.14 2.03 -7.96
C ARG A 102 0.47 3.22 -8.86
N GLN A 103 1.35 4.12 -8.41
CA GLN A 103 1.75 5.29 -9.21
C GLN A 103 2.47 4.87 -10.51
N ARG A 104 3.31 3.84 -10.45
CA ARG A 104 3.98 3.28 -11.63
C ARG A 104 2.97 2.69 -12.60
N ALA A 105 1.98 1.94 -12.10
CA ALA A 105 0.91 1.39 -12.94
C ALA A 105 0.06 2.49 -13.61
N GLU A 106 -0.25 3.57 -12.89
CA GLU A 106 -0.95 4.72 -13.47
C GLU A 106 -0.13 5.42 -14.57
N TYR A 107 1.19 5.58 -14.36
CA TYR A 107 2.09 6.15 -15.35
C TYR A 107 2.21 5.26 -16.59
N ASP A 108 2.45 3.96 -16.41
CA ASP A 108 2.56 2.99 -17.49
C ASP A 108 1.25 2.93 -18.30
N TYR A 109 0.10 2.99 -17.63
CA TYR A 109 -1.19 3.07 -18.29
C TYR A 109 -1.33 4.33 -19.16
N ALA A 110 -0.94 5.50 -18.65
CA ALA A 110 -1.00 6.76 -19.39
C ALA A 110 -0.08 6.75 -20.62
N VAL A 111 1.13 6.21 -20.48
CA VAL A 111 2.09 6.05 -21.58
C VAL A 111 1.53 5.10 -22.63
N ASN A 112 1.00 3.95 -22.23
CA ASN A 112 0.45 2.97 -23.16
C ASN A 112 -0.74 3.53 -23.95
N ARG A 113 -1.63 4.30 -23.29
CA ARG A 113 -2.73 5.01 -23.97
C ARG A 113 -2.25 6.07 -24.95
N LYS A 114 -1.12 6.72 -24.67
CA LYS A 114 -0.52 7.69 -25.59
C LYS A 114 0.06 6.97 -26.81
N ALA A 115 0.80 5.88 -26.60
CA ALA A 115 1.34 5.05 -27.67
C ALA A 115 0.23 4.49 -28.58
N GLU A 116 -0.89 4.03 -28.00
CA GLU A 116 -2.05 3.56 -28.76
C GLU A 116 -2.59 4.62 -29.73
N ARG A 117 -2.70 5.88 -29.29
CA ARG A 117 -3.14 6.99 -30.17
C ARG A 117 -2.14 7.30 -31.26
N GLU A 118 -0.85 7.35 -30.93
CA GLU A 118 0.21 7.60 -31.92
C GLU A 118 0.23 6.50 -32.99
N ILE A 119 0.04 5.24 -32.60
CA ILE A 119 -0.09 4.11 -33.54
C ILE A 119 -1.32 4.29 -34.43
N GLU A 120 -2.47 4.68 -33.87
CA GLU A 120 -3.68 4.93 -34.64
C GLU A 120 -3.51 6.07 -35.65
N GLU A 121 -2.81 7.14 -35.27
CA GLU A 121 -2.48 8.28 -36.15
C GLU A 121 -1.53 7.87 -37.28
N ILE A 122 -0.50 7.07 -36.98
CA ILE A 122 0.41 6.52 -37.99
C ILE A 122 -0.38 5.63 -38.96
N LYS A 123 -1.24 4.73 -38.46
CA LYS A 123 -2.07 3.86 -39.29
C LYS A 123 -2.96 4.66 -40.24
N LYS A 124 -3.64 5.70 -39.75
CA LYS A 124 -4.46 6.61 -40.58
C LYS A 124 -3.62 7.34 -41.64
N SER A 125 -2.37 7.68 -41.32
CA SER A 125 -1.45 8.33 -42.25
C SER A 125 -1.01 7.38 -43.36
N VAL A 126 -0.70 6.12 -43.03
CA VAL A 126 -0.37 5.06 -44.01
C VAL A 126 -1.56 4.80 -44.94
N GLU A 127 -2.76 4.58 -44.41
CA GLU A 127 -3.98 4.35 -45.21
C GLU A 127 -4.32 5.55 -46.12
N ARG A 128 -3.95 6.77 -45.72
CA ARG A 128 -4.13 7.98 -46.55
C ARG A 128 -3.17 7.99 -47.74
N ILE A 129 -1.92 7.56 -47.55
CA ILE A 129 -0.91 7.48 -48.61
C ILE A 129 -1.30 6.39 -49.60
N GLU A 130 -1.67 5.19 -49.13
CA GLU A 130 -2.09 4.09 -50.00
C GLU A 130 -3.27 4.47 -50.91
N ARG A 131 -4.24 5.23 -50.40
CA ARG A 131 -5.38 5.74 -51.19
C ARG A 131 -5.02 6.79 -52.24
N LYS A 132 -3.91 7.52 -52.09
CA LYS A 132 -3.46 8.52 -53.08
C LYS A 132 -2.67 7.92 -54.23
N THR A 133 -2.07 6.74 -54.01
CA THR A 133 -1.21 6.06 -55.00
C THR A 133 -1.99 5.14 -55.93
N LYS A 134 -3.23 4.78 -55.57
CA LYS A 134 -4.21 4.15 -56.48
C LYS A 134 -5.03 5.21 -57.21
#